data_AF-A0A6B8KJ75-F1
#
_entry.id   AF-A0A6B8KJ75-F1
#
_cell.length_a   1.000
_cell.length_b   1.000
_cell.length_c   1.000
_cell.angle_alpha   90.00
_cell.angle_beta   90.00
_cell.angle_gamma   90.00
#
_symmetry.space_group_name_H-M   'P 1'
#
loop_
_entity.id
_entity.type
_entity.pdbx_description
1 polymer ?
#
loop_
_entity_poly.entity_id
_entity_poly.type
_entity_poly.pdbx_seq_one_letter_code
_entity_poly.pdbx_strand_id
1 'polypeptide(L)'
;MSGTDSSSKGFFVDWDGKLRPIDQPGKGLRCEVDFKAKYVMVFNKYGGLDHESTWYPDEAAVQKAGIKIAYADVAAPIRISSID
;
A
#
# COMPACT_ATOMS: atom_id res chain seq x y z
N MET A 1 25.43 -3.70 -10.84
CA MET A 1 25.47 -4.50 -9.61
C MET A 1 24.34 -4.07 -8.71
N SER A 2 23.78 -5.04 -7.98
CA SER A 2 22.89 -4.90 -6.82
C SER A 2 21.40 -4.82 -7.13
N GLY A 3 20.80 -6.01 -7.20
CA GLY A 3 19.37 -6.20 -6.97
C GLY A 3 18.99 -5.70 -5.57
N THR A 4 17.96 -4.88 -5.53
CA THR A 4 17.34 -4.46 -4.29
C THR A 4 16.29 -5.52 -3.93
N ASP A 5 16.72 -6.57 -3.23
CA ASP A 5 15.82 -7.39 -2.41
C ASP A 5 15.38 -6.54 -1.20
N SER A 6 14.59 -5.49 -1.48
CA SER A 6 13.69 -4.91 -0.49
C SER A 6 12.60 -5.95 -0.32
N SER A 7 12.78 -6.89 0.61
CA SER A 7 11.68 -7.73 1.10
C SER A 7 10.67 -6.79 1.74
N SER A 8 9.80 -6.24 0.91
CA SER A 8 8.67 -5.43 1.32
C SER A 8 7.91 -6.29 2.30
N LYS A 9 7.58 -5.72 3.47
CA LYS A 9 6.88 -6.44 4.55
C LYS A 9 5.42 -6.80 4.20
N GLY A 10 5.12 -6.86 2.90
CA GLY A 10 3.82 -7.08 2.30
C GLY A 10 3.31 -5.86 1.53
N PHE A 11 2.09 -6.04 1.03
CA PHE A 11 1.42 -5.13 0.11
C PHE A 11 -0.01 -4.88 0.56
N PHE A 12 -0.60 -3.84 -0.02
CA PHE A 12 -2.02 -3.56 0.04
C PHE A 12 -2.49 -3.01 -1.32
N VAL A 13 -3.81 -2.93 -1.49
CA VAL A 13 -4.42 -2.35 -2.69
C VAL A 13 -5.04 -1.01 -2.30
N ASP A 14 -4.65 0.06 -2.99
CA ASP A 14 -5.19 1.39 -2.73
C ASP A 14 -6.61 1.58 -3.30
N TRP A 15 -7.18 2.75 -3.04
CA TRP A 15 -8.51 3.15 -3.54
C TRP A 15 -8.62 3.18 -5.07
N ASP A 16 -7.49 3.28 -5.80
CA ASP A 16 -7.43 3.22 -7.26
C ASP A 16 -7.26 1.78 -7.78
N GLY A 17 -7.29 0.77 -6.89
CA GLY A 17 -7.06 -0.63 -7.24
C GLY A 17 -5.60 -0.95 -7.54
N LYS A 18 -4.66 -0.10 -7.12
CA LYS A 18 -3.23 -0.27 -7.38
C LYS A 18 -2.50 -0.85 -6.18
N LEU A 19 -1.59 -1.77 -6.47
CA LEU A 19 -0.72 -2.40 -5.51
C LEU A 19 0.32 -1.41 -4.99
N ARG A 20 0.44 -1.33 -3.67
CA ARG A 20 1.45 -0.54 -2.96
C ARG A 20 2.15 -1.39 -1.91
N PRO A 21 3.47 -1.23 -1.73
CA PRO A 21 4.17 -1.87 -0.62
C PRO A 21 3.92 -1.10 0.69
N ILE A 22 3.84 -1.80 1.83
CA ILE A 22 3.49 -1.16 3.11
C ILE A 22 4.63 -0.31 3.72
N ASP A 23 5.88 -0.56 3.32
CA ASP A 23 7.06 0.19 3.76
C ASP A 23 7.33 1.44 2.90
N GLN A 24 6.82 1.45 1.67
CA GLN A 24 6.87 2.60 0.78
C GLN A 24 5.51 2.85 0.11
N PRO A 25 4.45 3.17 0.90
CA PRO A 25 3.08 3.33 0.39
C PRO A 25 2.94 4.53 -0.56
N GLY A 26 3.87 5.47 -0.52
CA GLY A 26 3.90 6.64 -1.39
C GLY A 26 4.32 7.89 -0.63
N LYS A 27 4.69 8.94 -1.36
CA LYS A 27 5.21 10.18 -0.77
C LYS A 27 4.21 10.80 0.21
N GLY A 28 4.59 10.88 1.49
CA GLY A 28 3.78 11.47 2.55
C GLY A 28 2.72 10.53 3.12
N LEU A 29 2.76 9.24 2.80
CA LEU A 29 1.96 8.22 3.46
C LEU A 29 2.82 7.36 4.38
N ARG A 30 2.16 6.77 5.36
CA ARG A 30 2.72 5.70 6.20
C ARG A 30 1.64 4.64 6.44
N CYS A 31 2.05 3.39 6.63
CA CYS A 31 1.14 2.32 7.00
C CYS A 31 1.36 1.92 8.47
N GLU A 32 0.26 1.63 9.16
CA GLU A 32 0.25 0.76 10.34
C GLU A 32 -0.48 -0.52 9.97
N VAL A 33 0.02 -1.65 10.46
CA VAL A 33 -0.50 -2.97 10.07
C VAL A 33 -0.77 -3.82 11.29
N ASP A 34 -2.00 -4.31 11.41
CA ASP A 34 -2.32 -5.44 12.26
C ASP A 34 -2.18 -6.73 11.45
N PHE A 35 -1.04 -7.41 11.61
CA PHE A 35 -0.76 -8.65 10.89
C PHE A 35 -1.68 -9.82 11.27
N LYS A 36 -2.23 -9.81 12.49
CA LYS A 36 -3.15 -10.87 12.95
C LYS A 36 -4.51 -10.71 12.28
N ALA A 37 -4.99 -9.47 12.19
CA ALA A 37 -6.24 -9.14 11.49
C ALA A 37 -6.05 -9.00 9.96
N LYS A 38 -4.80 -8.97 9.48
CA LYS A 38 -4.43 -8.65 8.09
C LYS A 38 -4.98 -7.29 7.65
N TYR A 39 -4.86 -6.30 8.53
CA TYR A 39 -5.43 -4.97 8.36
C TYR A 39 -4.35 -3.92 8.13
N VAL A 40 -4.53 -3.06 7.14
CA VAL A 40 -3.63 -1.95 6.82
C VAL A 40 -4.37 -0.64 6.99
N MET A 41 -3.84 0.22 7.85
CA MET A 41 -4.25 1.61 8.03
C MET A 41 -3.25 2.51 7.32
N VAL A 42 -3.71 3.26 6.33
CA VAL A 42 -2.88 4.20 5.56
C VAL A 42 -3.15 5.60 6.07
N PHE A 43 -2.12 6.21 6.65
CA PHE A 43 -2.18 7.56 7.16
C PHE A 43 -1.50 8.54 6.22
N ASN A 44 -2.08 9.73 6.11
CA ASN A 44 -1.46 10.86 5.42
C ASN A 44 -0.42 11.58 6.29
N LYS A 45 0.29 12.54 5.67
CA LYS A 45 1.34 13.34 6.32
C LYS A 45 0.84 14.20 7.49
N TYR A 46 -0.48 14.40 7.60
CA TYR A 46 -1.12 15.14 8.69
C TYR A 46 -1.58 14.23 9.83
N GLY A 47 -1.39 12.91 9.71
CA GLY A 47 -1.81 11.91 10.70
C GLY A 47 -3.27 11.48 10.57
N GLY A 48 -3.99 11.95 9.55
CA GLY A 48 -5.35 11.48 9.24
C GLY A 48 -5.32 10.10 8.59
N LEU A 49 -6.31 9.27 8.92
CA LEU A 49 -6.54 7.98 8.26
C LEU A 49 -7.22 8.20 6.92
N ASP A 50 -6.50 7.91 5.82
CA ASP A 50 -6.98 8.16 4.45
C ASP A 50 -7.56 6.90 3.82
N HIS A 51 -7.02 5.73 4.12
CA HIS A 51 -7.43 4.47 3.50
C HIS A 51 -7.21 3.27 4.41
N GLU A 52 -8.11 2.31 4.29
CA GLU A 52 -8.08 1.05 5.02
C GLU A 52 -8.11 -0.11 4.02
N SER A 53 -7.22 -1.09 4.17
CA SER A 53 -7.08 -2.19 3.22
C SER A 53 -6.72 -3.51 3.91
N THR A 54 -6.82 -4.60 3.16
CA THR A 54 -6.24 -5.89 3.54
C THR A 54 -4.73 -5.90 3.31
N TRP A 55 -3.98 -6.51 4.24
CA TRP A 55 -2.56 -6.82 4.10
C TRP A 55 -2.35 -8.15 3.37
N TYR A 56 -1.45 -8.14 2.41
CA TYR A 56 -1.00 -9.34 1.69
C TYR A 56 0.50 -9.53 1.92
N PRO A 57 0.97 -10.73 2.29
CA PRO A 57 2.40 -10.98 2.53
C PRO A 57 3.26 -10.80 1.28
N ASP A 58 2.71 -11.11 0.11
CA ASP A 58 3.38 -11.06 -1.18
C ASP A 58 2.37 -10.84 -2.33
N GLU A 59 2.88 -10.62 -3.55
CA GLU A 59 2.07 -10.47 -4.76
C GLU A 59 1.26 -11.74 -5.10
N ALA A 60 1.77 -12.93 -4.77
CA ALA A 60 1.08 -14.19 -5.01
C ALA A 60 -0.21 -14.30 -4.17
N ALA A 61 -0.19 -13.80 -2.93
CA ALA A 61 -1.36 -13.74 -2.07
C ALA A 61 -2.43 -12.78 -2.62
N VAL A 62 -2.01 -11.67 -3.25
CA VAL A 62 -2.92 -10.74 -3.94
C VAL A 62 -3.60 -11.43 -5.11
N GLN A 63 -2.84 -12.12 -5.95
CA GLN A 63 -3.38 -12.87 -7.09
C GLN A 63 -4.30 -14.02 -6.64
N LYS A 64 -3.94 -14.73 -5.58
CA LYS A 64 -4.77 -15.79 -4.98
C LYS A 64 -6.10 -15.25 -4.45
N ALA A 65 -6.15 -13.99 -4.04
CA ALA A 65 -7.39 -13.31 -3.69
C ALA A 65 -8.24 -12.88 -4.92
N GLY A 66 -7.78 -13.19 -6.14
CA GLY A 66 -8.47 -12.85 -7.38
C GLY A 66 -8.27 -11.40 -7.84
N ILE A 67 -7.32 -10.69 -7.24
CA ILE A 67 -7.07 -9.29 -7.56
C ILE A 67 -6.03 -9.19 -8.67
N LYS A 68 -6.39 -8.48 -9.75
CA LYS A 68 -5.46 -8.17 -10.83
C LYS A 68 -4.45 -7.13 -10.36
N ILE A 69 -3.15 -7.45 -10.48
CA ILE A 69 -2.09 -6.52 -10.09
C ILE A 69 -1.96 -5.40 -11.12
N ALA A 70 -1.99 -4.16 -10.61
CA ALA A 70 -1.53 -2.96 -11.28
C ALA A 70 -0.70 -2.15 -10.28
N TYR A 71 0.53 -1.76 -10.62
CA TYR A 71 1.42 -1.10 -9.67
C TYR A 71 1.11 0.40 -9.56
N ALA A 72 1.14 0.92 -8.33
CA ALA A 72 1.11 2.36 -8.11
C ALA A 72 2.46 3.00 -8.43
N ASP A 73 2.43 4.24 -8.93
CA ASP A 73 3.60 5.10 -8.91
C ASP A 73 3.74 5.68 -7.49
N VAL A 74 4.65 5.11 -6.71
CA VAL A 74 4.91 5.53 -5.31
C VAL A 74 5.70 6.85 -5.21
N ALA A 75 6.29 7.32 -6.31
CA ALA A 75 6.98 8.60 -6.37
C ALA A 75 6.04 9.76 -6.73
N ALA A 76 4.94 9.46 -7.42
CA ALA A 76 3.90 10.43 -7.72
C ALA A 76 3.26 10.99 -6.43
N PRO A 77 2.90 12.28 -6.40
CA PRO A 77 2.06 12.82 -5.35
C PRO A 77 0.74 12.04 -5.29
N ILE A 78 0.34 11.60 -4.11
CA ILE A 78 -0.99 11.04 -3.93
C ILE A 78 -2.02 12.13 -4.21
N ARG A 79 -2.93 11.83 -5.14
CA ARG A 79 -4.14 12.62 -5.34
C ARG A 79 -5.11 12.24 -4.23
N ILE A 80 -5.08 12.99 -3.13
CA ILE A 80 -6.18 12.96 -2.16
C ILE A 80 -7.31 13.71 -2.86
N SER A 81 -8.34 12.99 -3.32
CA SER A 81 -9.45 13.54 -4.10
C SER A 81 -10.41 14.45 -3.30
N SER A 82 -10.01 14.89 -2.11
CA SER A 82 -10.92 15.49 -1.12
C SER A 82 -10.52 16.91 -0.68
N ILE A 83 -9.59 17.57 -1.37
CA ILE A 83 -9.35 19.01 -1.20
C ILE A 83 -9.55 19.67 -2.56
N ASP A 84 -10.73 20.24 -2.75
CA ASP A 84 -10.97 21.40 -3.61
C ASP A 84 -10.43 22.67 -2.92
#